data_AF-R2R7N6-F1
#
_entry.id   AF-R2R7N6-F1
#
_cell.length_a   1.000
_cell.length_b   1.000
_cell.length_c   1.000
_cell.angle_alpha   90.00
_cell.angle_beta   90.00
_cell.angle_gamma   90.00
#
_symmetry.space_group_name_H-M   'P 1'
#
loop_
_entity.id
_entity.type
_entity.pdbx_description
1 polymer ?
#
loop_
_entity_poly.entity_id
_entity_poly.type
_entity_poly.pdbx_seq_one_letter_code
_entity_poly.pdbx_strand_id
1 'polypeptide(L)'
;MKTTAELKAEAKEALRGKWGQAVIMNLIPTLLTMAVLFFVVLSGIIWFFINGSGDGMIASVSDYQQNHAGGSGSSLVSSIISALFMSGISWTYLDLIRGERTEIDPLKDAFRGFQGVFIGGVILLSLLTNIFTSLWMILFIIPGIVKAYAYSQSYFIYYDQIQKTGEKPKVLDTITASRRLMDGHKGRLFWLDLTFIGWYLLTAITFGIAYLWVAPYTSATKAAFYEDLQNNI
;
A
#
# COMPACT_ATOMS: atom_id res chain seq x y z
N MET A 1 -23.20 -9.73 1.15
CA MET A 1 -21.73 -9.72 1.33
C MET A 1 -21.09 -10.86 0.56
N LYS A 2 -20.11 -10.53 -0.28
CA LYS A 2 -19.34 -11.50 -1.08
C LYS A 2 -18.42 -12.37 -0.22
N THR A 3 -18.20 -13.59 -0.66
CA THR A 3 -17.22 -14.53 -0.08
C THR A 3 -15.79 -14.17 -0.49
N THR A 4 -14.79 -14.69 0.22
CA THR A 4 -13.38 -14.47 -0.13
C THR A 4 -13.03 -15.00 -1.53
N ALA A 5 -13.68 -16.07 -1.98
CA ALA A 5 -13.52 -16.63 -3.31
C ALA A 5 -14.10 -15.71 -4.39
N GLU A 6 -15.29 -15.14 -4.16
CA GLU A 6 -15.93 -14.20 -5.08
C GLU A 6 -15.11 -12.92 -5.24
N LEU A 7 -14.62 -12.34 -4.14
CA LEU A 7 -13.75 -11.14 -4.18
C LEU A 7 -12.47 -11.38 -4.99
N LYS A 8 -11.87 -12.56 -4.84
CA LYS A 8 -10.69 -12.97 -5.60
C LYS A 8 -11.00 -13.21 -7.07
N ALA A 9 -12.16 -13.80 -7.38
CA ALA A 9 -12.60 -14.02 -8.74
C ALA A 9 -12.83 -12.70 -9.46
N GLU A 10 -13.51 -11.75 -8.82
CA GLU A 10 -13.76 -10.40 -9.32
C GLU A 10 -12.46 -9.63 -9.57
N ALA A 11 -11.51 -9.70 -8.63
CA ALA A 11 -10.18 -9.12 -8.82
C ALA A 11 -9.44 -9.71 -10.03
N LYS A 12 -9.52 -11.04 -10.22
CA LYS A 12 -8.89 -11.72 -11.36
C LYS A 12 -9.56 -11.34 -12.69
N GLU A 13 -10.88 -11.16 -12.68
CA GLU A 13 -11.65 -10.71 -13.84
C GLU A 13 -11.32 -9.27 -14.22
N ALA A 14 -11.27 -8.35 -13.25
CA ALA A 14 -10.90 -6.95 -13.50
C ALA A 14 -9.48 -6.80 -14.09
N LEU A 15 -8.57 -7.71 -13.73
CA LEU A 15 -7.20 -7.77 -14.27
C LEU A 15 -7.09 -8.50 -15.61
N ARG A 16 -8.14 -9.20 -16.07
CA ARG A 16 -8.10 -9.99 -17.30
C ARG A 16 -7.83 -9.08 -18.50
N GLY A 17 -6.79 -9.43 -19.28
CA GLY A 17 -6.32 -8.61 -20.40
C GLY A 17 -5.44 -7.41 -20.02
N LYS A 18 -5.30 -7.09 -18.72
CA LYS A 18 -4.57 -5.90 -18.22
C LYS A 18 -3.39 -6.26 -17.30
N TRP A 19 -3.10 -7.55 -17.11
CA TRP A 19 -2.04 -8.03 -16.21
C TRP A 19 -0.69 -7.38 -16.46
N GLY A 20 -0.27 -7.22 -17.71
CA GLY A 20 1.02 -6.58 -18.02
C GLY A 20 1.09 -5.14 -17.50
N GLN A 21 0.04 -4.35 -17.73
CA GLN A 21 -0.02 -2.97 -17.25
C GLN A 21 -0.11 -2.90 -15.72
N ALA A 22 -0.89 -3.79 -15.09
CA ALA A 22 -1.01 -3.88 -13.63
C ALA A 22 0.32 -4.23 -12.95
N VAL A 23 1.09 -5.16 -13.55
CA VAL A 23 2.45 -5.52 -13.11
C VAL A 23 3.37 -4.31 -13.21
N ILE A 24 3.42 -3.63 -14.37
CA ILE A 24 4.28 -2.45 -14.55
C ILE A 24 3.91 -1.35 -13.54
N MET A 25 2.61 -1.13 -13.29
CA MET A 25 2.14 -0.13 -12.33
C MET A 25 2.63 -0.42 -10.90
N ASN A 26 2.61 -1.70 -10.48
CA ASN A 26 3.11 -2.13 -9.17
C ASN A 26 4.64 -2.24 -9.11
N LEU A 27 5.30 -2.35 -10.26
CA LEU A 27 6.74 -2.41 -10.37
C LEU A 27 7.39 -1.03 -10.16
N ILE A 28 6.72 0.07 -10.52
CA ILE A 28 7.26 1.43 -10.38
C ILE A 28 7.75 1.74 -8.96
N PRO A 29 6.94 1.59 -7.88
CA PRO A 29 7.41 1.84 -6.53
C PRO A 29 8.58 0.92 -6.15
N THR A 30 8.52 -0.35 -6.53
CA THR A 30 9.58 -1.32 -6.19
C THR A 30 10.90 -1.01 -6.91
N LEU A 31 10.86 -0.56 -8.16
CA LEU A 31 12.05 -0.13 -8.89
C LEU A 31 12.67 1.12 -8.28
N LEU A 32 11.86 2.06 -7.80
CA LEU A 32 12.36 3.22 -7.08
C LEU A 32 13.07 2.80 -5.79
N THR A 33 12.50 1.87 -5.02
CA THR A 33 13.17 1.32 -3.83
C THR A 33 14.46 0.59 -4.19
N MET A 34 14.47 -0.21 -5.25
CA MET A 34 15.67 -0.91 -5.74
C MET A 34 16.75 0.08 -6.21
N ALA A 35 16.37 1.19 -6.86
CA ALA A 35 17.29 2.24 -7.26
C ALA A 35 17.93 2.92 -6.05
N VAL A 36 17.16 3.22 -5.01
CA VAL A 36 17.68 3.76 -3.75
C VAL A 36 18.69 2.79 -3.12
N LEU A 37 18.35 1.50 -3.03
CA LEU A 37 19.25 0.47 -2.51
C LEU A 37 20.53 0.35 -3.35
N PHE A 38 20.42 0.46 -4.67
CA PHE A 38 21.57 0.46 -5.57
C PHE A 38 22.54 1.61 -5.25
N PHE A 39 22.03 2.83 -5.02
CA PHE A 39 22.87 3.98 -4.63
C PHE A 39 23.51 3.81 -3.25
N VAL A 40 22.81 3.18 -2.30
CA VAL A 40 23.36 2.86 -0.98
C VAL A 40 24.51 1.87 -1.10
N VAL A 41 24.36 0.81 -1.89
CA VAL A 41 25.44 -0.16 -2.11
C VAL A 41 26.60 0.47 -2.89
N LEU A 42 26.29 1.29 -3.89
CA LEU A 42 27.30 1.98 -4.70
C LEU A 42 28.16 2.93 -3.84
N SER A 43 27.57 3.64 -2.89
CA SER A 43 28.35 4.51 -1.98
C SER A 43 29.33 3.70 -1.11
N GLY A 44 28.91 2.52 -0.64
CA GLY A 44 29.77 1.57 0.05
C GLY A 44 30.92 1.03 -0.81
N ILE A 45 30.64 0.72 -2.09
CA ILE A 45 31.66 0.26 -3.06
C ILE A 45 32.69 1.37 -3.33
N ILE A 46 32.23 2.61 -3.53
CA ILE A 46 33.14 3.75 -3.73
C ILE A 46 34.06 3.89 -2.52
N TRP A 47 33.52 3.77 -1.31
CA TRP A 47 34.31 3.84 -0.08
C TRP A 47 35.38 2.73 0.00
N PHE A 48 35.02 1.50 -0.41
CA PHE A 48 35.96 0.37 -0.49
C PHE A 48 37.14 0.68 -1.41
N PHE A 49 36.90 1.25 -2.60
CA PHE A 49 37.97 1.59 -3.52
C PHE A 49 38.86 2.75 -3.05
N ILE A 50 38.32 3.69 -2.26
CA ILE A 50 39.10 4.82 -1.73
C ILE A 50 39.97 4.40 -0.53
N ASN A 51 39.42 3.59 0.39
CA ASN A 51 40.05 3.33 1.69
C ASN A 51 40.65 1.92 1.81
N GLY A 52 40.37 1.02 0.85
CA GLY A 52 40.90 -0.35 0.84
C GLY A 52 40.30 -1.28 1.91
N SER A 53 39.25 -0.87 2.62
CA SER A 53 38.56 -1.68 3.63
C SER A 53 37.08 -1.87 3.31
N GLY A 54 36.48 -2.95 3.82
CA GLY A 54 35.07 -3.29 3.62
C GLY A 54 34.09 -2.53 4.52
N ASP A 55 34.60 -1.80 5.52
CA ASP A 55 33.78 -1.20 6.58
C ASP A 55 32.75 -0.21 6.05
N GLY A 56 33.03 0.54 4.97
CA GLY A 56 32.09 1.47 4.36
C GLY A 56 30.92 0.80 3.65
N MET A 57 31.09 -0.42 3.14
CA MET A 57 29.98 -1.21 2.60
C MET A 57 29.05 -1.66 3.73
N ILE A 58 29.61 -2.14 4.85
CA ILE A 58 28.83 -2.53 6.02
C ILE A 58 28.16 -1.31 6.65
N ALA A 59 28.87 -0.18 6.78
CA ALA A 59 28.37 1.06 7.35
C ALA A 59 27.25 1.67 6.50
N SER A 60 27.39 1.76 5.18
CA SER A 60 26.34 2.31 4.30
C SER A 60 25.04 1.49 4.36
N VAL A 61 25.13 0.15 4.36
CA VAL A 61 23.98 -0.73 4.50
C VAL A 61 23.38 -0.65 5.91
N SER A 62 24.23 -0.67 6.95
CA SER A 62 23.82 -0.55 8.35
C SER A 62 23.13 0.78 8.63
N ASP A 63 23.67 1.89 8.11
CA ASP A 63 23.09 3.23 8.25
C ASP A 63 21.74 3.29 7.54
N TYR A 64 21.63 2.76 6.31
CA TYR A 64 20.35 2.68 5.62
C TYR A 64 19.32 1.86 6.42
N GLN A 65 19.73 0.68 6.92
CA GLN A 65 18.87 -0.20 7.70
C GLN A 65 18.46 0.43 9.04
N GLN A 66 19.37 1.08 9.76
CA GLN A 66 19.08 1.76 11.03
C GLN A 66 18.12 2.94 10.82
N ASN A 67 18.32 3.72 9.75
CA ASN A 67 17.45 4.83 9.40
C ASN A 67 16.03 4.36 9.01
N HIS A 68 15.89 3.18 8.38
CA HIS A 68 14.60 2.63 7.97
C HIS A 68 13.92 1.73 9.03
N ALA A 69 14.68 1.08 9.91
CA ALA A 69 14.15 0.19 10.95
C ALA A 69 13.87 0.91 12.27
N GLY A 70 14.56 2.03 12.55
CA GLY A 70 14.51 2.73 13.84
C GLY A 70 13.85 4.09 13.76
N GLY A 71 12.52 4.17 13.60
CA GLY A 71 11.67 5.33 13.92
C GLY A 71 12.11 6.74 13.46
N SER A 72 13.12 6.85 12.60
CA SER A 72 13.76 8.11 12.23
C SER A 72 12.90 8.86 11.21
N GLY A 73 13.14 10.16 11.02
CA GLY A 73 12.43 10.97 10.03
C GLY A 73 12.47 10.39 8.59
N SER A 74 13.51 9.61 8.25
CA SER A 74 13.60 8.94 6.94
C SER A 74 12.61 7.77 6.77
N SER A 75 12.27 7.06 7.86
CA SER A 75 11.20 6.05 7.87
C SER A 75 9.82 6.67 7.62
N LEU A 76 9.59 7.88 8.13
CA LEU A 76 8.34 8.61 7.88
C LEU A 76 8.23 9.03 6.41
N VAL A 77 9.30 9.59 5.82
CA VAL A 77 9.32 9.98 4.41
C VAL A 77 9.06 8.78 3.50
N SER A 78 9.75 7.65 3.72
CA SER A 78 9.52 6.42 2.93
C SER A 78 8.11 5.86 3.12
N SER A 79 7.53 5.93 4.33
CA SER A 79 6.14 5.53 4.58
C SER A 79 5.12 6.42 3.85
N ILE A 80 5.40 7.73 3.76
CA ILE A 80 4.56 8.69 3.06
C ILE A 80 4.61 8.44 1.55
N ILE A 81 5.81 8.28 0.98
CA ILE A 81 5.99 7.97 -0.44
C ILE A 81 5.28 6.66 -0.78
N SER A 82 5.43 5.64 0.06
CA SER A 82 4.75 4.35 -0.11
C SER A 82 3.23 4.49 -0.04
N ALA A 83 2.71 5.28 0.90
CA ALA A 83 1.27 5.55 1.01
C ALA A 83 0.71 6.26 -0.22
N LEU A 84 1.46 7.19 -0.82
CA LEU A 84 1.08 7.89 -2.05
C LEU A 84 0.97 6.92 -3.23
N PHE A 85 1.98 6.08 -3.44
CA PHE A 85 1.92 5.05 -4.49
C PHE A 85 0.79 4.04 -4.24
N MET A 86 0.70 3.51 -3.02
CA MET A 86 -0.31 2.51 -2.67
C MET A 86 -1.73 3.05 -2.84
N SER A 87 -1.97 4.31 -2.48
CA SER A 87 -3.26 4.96 -2.66
C SER A 87 -3.61 5.09 -4.15
N GLY A 88 -2.68 5.60 -4.97
CA GLY A 88 -2.88 5.76 -6.41
C GLY A 88 -3.21 4.43 -7.10
N ILE A 89 -2.41 3.39 -6.80
CA ILE A 89 -2.60 2.02 -7.31
C ILE A 89 -3.95 1.45 -6.87
N SER A 90 -4.30 1.61 -5.58
CA SER A 90 -5.55 1.08 -5.02
C SER A 90 -6.78 1.73 -5.64
N TRP A 91 -6.76 3.05 -5.86
CA TRP A 91 -7.87 3.76 -6.52
C TRP A 91 -8.03 3.35 -7.98
N THR A 92 -6.92 3.13 -8.68
CA THR A 92 -6.97 2.59 -10.05
C THR A 92 -7.63 1.22 -10.09
N TYR A 93 -7.34 0.35 -9.12
CA TYR A 93 -8.04 -0.93 -9.02
C TYR A 93 -9.52 -0.78 -8.66
N LEU A 94 -9.87 0.18 -7.81
CA LEU A 94 -11.27 0.45 -7.50
C LEU A 94 -12.05 0.88 -8.74
N ASP A 95 -11.51 1.82 -9.53
CA ASP A 95 -12.16 2.27 -10.77
C ASP A 95 -12.27 1.14 -11.82
N LEU A 96 -11.29 0.22 -11.87
CA LEU A 96 -11.35 -0.97 -12.72
C LEU A 96 -12.46 -1.94 -12.27
N ILE A 97 -12.59 -2.16 -10.97
CA ILE A 97 -13.62 -3.03 -10.38
C ILE A 97 -15.02 -2.46 -10.64
N ARG A 98 -15.17 -1.14 -10.56
CA ARG A 98 -16.43 -0.43 -10.85
C ARG A 98 -16.77 -0.38 -12.35
N GLY A 99 -15.83 -0.72 -13.22
CA GLY A 99 -15.99 -0.58 -14.67
C GLY A 99 -15.95 0.87 -15.16
N GLU A 100 -15.64 1.83 -14.28
CA GLU A 100 -15.43 3.25 -14.64
C GLU A 100 -14.19 3.42 -15.53
N ARG A 101 -13.29 2.44 -15.49
CA ARG A 101 -12.08 2.44 -16.30
C ARG A 101 -11.81 1.09 -16.95
N THR A 102 -11.42 1.12 -18.23
CA THR A 102 -11.15 -0.08 -19.03
C THR A 102 -9.67 -0.31 -19.30
N GLU A 103 -8.79 0.67 -19.09
CA GLU A 103 -7.35 0.57 -19.38
C GLU A 103 -6.52 1.04 -18.19
N ILE A 104 -5.29 0.54 -18.07
CA ILE A 104 -4.33 0.99 -17.06
C ILE A 104 -3.21 1.75 -17.77
N ASP A 105 -2.96 2.98 -17.33
CA ASP A 105 -1.78 3.78 -17.69
C ASP A 105 -0.78 3.66 -16.54
N PRO A 106 0.21 2.75 -16.62
CA PRO A 106 0.99 2.35 -15.46
C PRO A 106 1.69 3.52 -14.76
N LEU A 107 2.22 4.47 -15.53
CA LEU A 107 2.94 5.62 -14.99
C LEU A 107 1.97 6.61 -14.35
N LYS A 108 0.94 7.05 -15.09
CA LYS A 108 -0.01 8.04 -14.60
C LYS A 108 -0.77 7.55 -13.37
N ASP A 109 -1.10 6.27 -13.34
CA ASP A 109 -1.90 5.66 -12.29
C ASP A 109 -1.10 5.40 -11.01
N ALA A 110 0.15 4.94 -11.14
CA ALA A 110 1.04 4.78 -9.98
C ALA A 110 1.28 6.14 -9.29
N PHE A 111 1.43 7.22 -10.07
CA PHE A 111 1.65 8.57 -9.56
C PHE A 111 0.35 9.33 -9.23
N ARG A 112 -0.82 8.70 -9.33
CA ARG A 112 -2.11 9.35 -9.06
C ARG A 112 -2.22 9.92 -7.65
N GLY A 113 -1.66 9.22 -6.65
CA GLY A 113 -1.62 9.70 -5.27
C GLY A 113 -0.81 10.98 -5.07
N PHE A 114 0.11 11.30 -5.98
CA PHE A 114 0.96 12.50 -5.94
C PHE A 114 0.29 13.74 -6.54
N GLN A 115 -0.92 13.63 -7.10
CA GLN A 115 -1.64 14.79 -7.62
C GLN A 115 -2.00 15.77 -6.50
N GLY A 116 -1.89 17.07 -6.76
CA GLY A 116 -2.03 18.14 -5.76
C GLY A 116 -3.35 18.16 -4.98
N VAL A 117 -4.42 17.59 -5.56
CA VAL A 117 -5.71 17.44 -4.88
C VAL A 117 -5.63 16.39 -3.77
N PHE A 118 -4.93 15.28 -3.99
CA PHE A 118 -4.87 14.13 -3.09
C PHE A 118 -3.68 14.15 -2.12
N ILE A 119 -2.53 14.69 -2.55
CA ILE A 119 -1.25 14.55 -1.85
C ILE A 119 -1.33 14.94 -0.37
N GLY A 120 -1.90 16.11 -0.06
CA GLY A 120 -2.01 16.60 1.32
C GLY A 120 -2.92 15.72 2.19
N GLY A 121 -4.00 15.19 1.62
CA GLY A 121 -4.91 14.29 2.31
C GLY A 121 -4.29 12.93 2.59
N VAL A 122 -3.60 12.35 1.61
CA VAL A 122 -2.92 11.05 1.76
C VAL A 122 -1.78 11.14 2.77
N ILE A 123 -1.00 12.22 2.76
CA ILE A 123 0.05 12.49 3.76
C ILE A 123 -0.56 12.53 5.16
N LEU A 124 -1.62 13.33 5.34
CA LEU A 124 -2.25 13.49 6.64
C LEU A 124 -2.94 12.19 7.10
N LEU A 125 -3.56 11.45 6.19
CA LEU A 125 -4.11 10.12 6.45
C LEU A 125 -3.02 9.18 6.96
N SER A 126 -1.93 9.04 6.21
CA SER A 126 -0.81 8.18 6.57
C SER A 126 -0.27 8.54 7.96
N LEU A 127 -0.05 9.82 8.22
CA LEU A 127 0.45 10.29 9.51
C LEU A 127 -0.50 9.93 10.66
N LEU A 128 -1.79 10.27 10.53
CA LEU A 128 -2.78 10.03 11.58
C LEU A 128 -3.04 8.54 11.83
N THR A 129 -3.17 7.74 10.76
CA THR A 129 -3.40 6.29 10.91
C THR A 129 -2.18 5.60 11.52
N ASN A 130 -0.96 6.02 11.17
CA ASN A 130 0.25 5.52 11.80
C ASN A 130 0.31 5.91 13.28
N ILE A 131 0.06 7.17 13.62
CA ILE A 131 0.03 7.62 15.03
C ILE A 131 -1.01 6.82 15.82
N PHE A 132 -2.24 6.74 15.35
CA PHE A 132 -3.30 6.01 16.06
C PHE A 132 -2.97 4.52 16.19
N THR A 133 -2.49 3.88 15.14
CA THR A 133 -2.14 2.45 15.17
C THR A 133 -0.97 2.20 16.12
N SER A 134 0.07 3.04 16.11
CA SER A 134 1.22 2.93 17.02
C SER A 134 0.81 3.13 18.48
N LEU A 135 -0.08 4.09 18.78
CA LEU A 135 -0.62 4.28 20.14
C LEU A 135 -1.36 3.02 20.63
N TRP A 136 -2.16 2.40 19.76
CA TRP A 136 -2.84 1.15 20.10
C TRP A 136 -1.86 -0.01 20.25
N MET A 137 -0.82 -0.07 19.42
CA MET A 137 0.20 -1.13 19.47
C MET A 137 1.05 -1.06 20.74
N ILE A 138 1.37 0.15 21.22
CA ILE A 138 2.06 0.38 22.50
C ILE A 138 1.21 -0.13 23.67
N LEU A 139 -0.11 0.09 23.61
CA LEU A 139 -1.02 -0.38 24.66
C LEU A 139 -1.12 -1.90 24.64
N PHE A 140 -1.43 -2.49 23.47
CA PHE A 140 -1.47 -3.94 23.26
C PHE A 140 -1.37 -4.28 21.77
N ILE A 141 -0.65 -5.37 21.45
CA ILE A 141 -0.44 -5.82 20.06
C ILE A 141 -1.77 -6.16 19.36
N ILE A 142 -2.66 -6.93 20.00
CA ILE A 142 -3.92 -7.38 19.38
C ILE A 142 -4.85 -6.19 19.03
N PRO A 143 -5.17 -5.27 19.96
CA PRO A 143 -5.87 -4.03 19.64
C PRO A 143 -5.22 -3.19 18.54
N GLY A 144 -3.88 -3.13 18.50
CA GLY A 144 -3.12 -2.48 17.42
C GLY A 144 -3.49 -3.04 16.05
N ILE A 145 -3.44 -4.36 15.90
CA ILE A 145 -3.79 -5.06 14.65
C ILE A 145 -5.26 -4.79 14.28
N VAL A 146 -6.19 -4.90 15.24
CA VAL A 146 -7.62 -4.65 15.01
C VAL A 146 -7.88 -3.22 14.54
N LYS A 147 -7.14 -2.24 15.07
CA LYS A 147 -7.25 -0.83 14.69
C LYS A 147 -6.63 -0.55 13.32
N ALA A 148 -5.52 -1.20 12.97
CA ALA A 148 -4.97 -1.15 11.62
C ALA A 148 -6.02 -1.58 10.58
N TYR A 149 -6.72 -2.70 10.81
CA TYR A 149 -7.84 -3.13 9.96
C TYR A 149 -9.01 -2.13 9.97
N ALA A 150 -9.33 -1.51 11.11
CA ALA A 150 -10.38 -0.52 11.20
C ALA A 150 -10.12 0.75 10.34
N TYR A 151 -8.85 1.08 10.11
CA TYR A 151 -8.43 2.25 9.33
C TYR A 151 -8.17 1.94 7.85
N SER A 152 -8.14 0.66 7.47
CA SER A 152 -7.76 0.19 6.12
C SER A 152 -8.55 0.85 4.97
N GLN A 153 -9.81 1.23 5.20
CA GLN A 153 -10.68 1.79 4.16
C GLN A 153 -10.60 3.32 4.05
N SER A 154 -9.82 3.98 4.91
CA SER A 154 -9.76 5.45 4.97
C SER A 154 -9.28 6.06 3.64
N TYR A 155 -8.31 5.43 2.97
CA TYR A 155 -7.79 5.90 1.68
C TYR A 155 -8.83 5.78 0.55
N PHE A 156 -9.63 4.72 0.53
CA PHE A 156 -10.69 4.56 -0.45
C PHE A 156 -11.83 5.54 -0.20
N ILE A 157 -12.25 5.73 1.07
CA ILE A 157 -13.29 6.69 1.45
C ILE A 157 -12.87 8.12 1.10
N TYR A 158 -11.62 8.48 1.36
CA TYR A 158 -11.09 9.80 1.03
C TYR A 158 -11.18 10.09 -0.47
N TYR A 159 -10.80 9.10 -1.30
CA TYR A 159 -10.91 9.19 -2.74
C TYR A 159 -12.36 9.32 -3.21
N ASP A 160 -13.24 8.44 -2.74
CA ASP A 160 -14.67 8.46 -3.10
C ASP A 160 -15.35 9.78 -2.74
N GLN A 161 -15.02 10.35 -1.57
CA GLN A 161 -15.57 11.63 -1.15
C GLN A 161 -15.14 12.76 -2.08
N ILE A 162 -13.86 12.81 -2.48
CA ILE A 162 -13.39 13.80 -3.45
C ILE A 162 -14.07 13.61 -4.81
N GLN A 163 -14.24 12.37 -5.28
CA GLN A 163 -14.93 12.09 -6.54
C GLN A 163 -16.40 12.52 -6.50
N LYS A 164 -17.08 12.34 -5.36
CA LYS A 164 -18.50 12.66 -5.19
C LYS A 164 -18.77 14.16 -4.96
N THR A 165 -17.94 14.84 -4.16
CA THR A 165 -18.19 16.23 -3.74
C THR A 165 -17.30 17.25 -4.45
N GLY A 166 -16.19 16.84 -5.05
CA GLY A 166 -15.16 17.73 -5.60
C GLY A 166 -14.34 18.46 -4.54
N GLU A 167 -14.60 18.23 -3.25
CA GLU A 167 -13.97 18.93 -2.13
C GLU A 167 -13.07 18.00 -1.31
N LYS A 168 -12.05 18.56 -0.65
CA LYS A 168 -11.16 17.81 0.23
C LYS A 168 -11.88 17.49 1.55
N PRO A 169 -12.22 16.22 1.84
CA PRO A 169 -12.89 15.89 3.08
C PRO A 169 -11.92 16.03 4.26
N LYS A 170 -12.48 16.22 5.46
CA LYS A 170 -11.70 16.21 6.70
C LYS A 170 -11.17 14.80 6.93
N VAL A 171 -9.85 14.68 7.08
CA VAL A 171 -9.17 13.39 7.24
C VAL A 171 -9.68 12.61 8.46
N LEU A 172 -9.94 13.28 9.59
CA LEU A 172 -10.49 12.61 10.78
C LEU A 172 -11.89 12.03 10.54
N ASP A 173 -12.71 12.69 9.73
CA ASP A 173 -14.04 12.20 9.38
C ASP A 173 -13.93 10.96 8.49
N THR A 174 -12.96 10.94 7.57
CA THR A 174 -12.68 9.77 6.70
C THR A 174 -12.21 8.56 7.50
N ILE A 175 -11.33 8.76 8.50
CA ILE A 175 -10.88 7.70 9.41
C ILE A 175 -12.05 7.19 10.26
N THR A 176 -12.93 8.09 10.68
CA THR A 176 -14.13 7.73 11.46
C THR A 176 -15.13 6.96 10.61
N ALA A 177 -15.34 7.35 9.37
CA ALA A 177 -16.14 6.62 8.41
C ALA A 177 -15.56 5.22 8.16
N SER A 178 -14.25 5.08 7.98
CA SER A 178 -13.58 3.77 7.85
C SER A 178 -13.84 2.89 9.08
N ARG A 179 -13.73 3.45 10.30
CA ARG A 179 -14.00 2.69 11.52
C ARG A 179 -15.43 2.14 11.59
N ARG A 180 -16.41 2.95 11.17
CA ARG A 180 -17.83 2.59 11.14
C ARG A 180 -18.11 1.55 10.05
N LEU A 181 -17.60 1.77 8.84
CA LEU A 181 -17.73 0.84 7.71
C LEU A 181 -17.13 -0.54 8.03
N MET A 182 -16.00 -0.54 8.75
CA MET A 182 -15.31 -1.77 9.15
C MET A 182 -15.89 -2.42 10.41
N ASP A 183 -16.91 -1.84 11.06
CA ASP A 183 -17.50 -2.47 12.24
C ASP A 183 -18.23 -3.76 11.83
N GLY A 184 -18.00 -4.86 12.56
CA GLY A 184 -18.42 -6.21 12.15
C GLY A 184 -17.62 -6.84 10.98
N HIS A 185 -16.82 -6.08 10.23
CA HIS A 185 -16.13 -6.55 9.02
C HIS A 185 -14.61 -6.75 9.15
N LYS A 186 -14.00 -6.35 10.27
CA LYS A 186 -12.54 -6.49 10.50
C LYS A 186 -12.06 -7.94 10.37
N GLY A 187 -12.83 -8.88 10.91
CA GLY A 187 -12.54 -10.32 10.82
C GLY A 187 -12.57 -10.83 9.38
N ARG A 188 -13.48 -10.34 8.53
CA ARG A 188 -13.54 -10.72 7.11
C ARG A 188 -12.25 -10.32 6.37
N LEU A 189 -11.78 -9.10 6.60
CA LEU A 189 -10.53 -8.62 5.99
C LEU A 189 -9.31 -9.40 6.52
N PHE A 190 -9.27 -9.72 7.82
CA PHE A 190 -8.23 -10.56 8.40
C PHE A 190 -8.19 -11.96 7.75
N TRP A 191 -9.34 -12.62 7.61
CA TRP A 191 -9.42 -13.92 6.95
C TRP A 191 -9.04 -13.83 5.47
N LEU A 192 -9.44 -12.76 4.79
CA LEU A 192 -9.04 -12.50 3.41
C LEU A 192 -7.52 -12.40 3.28
N ASP A 193 -6.86 -11.61 4.13
CA ASP A 193 -5.39 -11.49 4.15
C ASP A 193 -4.72 -12.82 4.49
N LEU A 194 -5.28 -13.64 5.39
CA LEU A 194 -4.75 -14.97 5.73
C LEU A 194 -4.74 -15.90 4.50
N THR A 195 -5.73 -15.81 3.62
CA THR A 195 -5.75 -16.61 2.38
C THR A 195 -4.68 -16.22 1.37
N PHE A 196 -3.96 -15.11 1.59
CA PHE A 196 -2.81 -14.69 0.79
C PHE A 196 -1.46 -15.13 1.37
N ILE A 197 -1.43 -15.73 2.57
CA ILE A 197 -0.17 -16.12 3.21
C ILE A 197 0.67 -17.08 2.35
N GLY A 198 0.03 -18.02 1.65
CA GLY A 198 0.71 -18.94 0.74
C GLY A 198 1.33 -18.22 -0.47
N TRP A 199 0.70 -17.16 -0.96
CA TRP A 199 1.22 -16.34 -2.06
C TRP A 199 2.41 -15.49 -1.62
N TYR A 200 2.38 -14.97 -0.38
CA TYR A 200 3.53 -14.28 0.20
C TYR A 200 4.70 -15.25 0.47
N LEU A 201 4.42 -16.48 0.90
CA LEU A 201 5.45 -17.52 1.03
C LEU A 201 6.08 -17.87 -0.32
N LEU A 202 5.26 -18.01 -1.37
CA LEU A 202 5.74 -18.21 -2.73
C LEU A 202 6.64 -17.04 -3.20
N THR A 203 6.29 -15.82 -2.82
CA THR A 203 7.11 -14.63 -3.07
C THR A 203 8.48 -14.75 -2.41
N ALA A 204 8.55 -15.21 -1.16
CA ALA A 204 9.81 -15.43 -0.47
C ALA A 204 10.68 -16.52 -1.16
N ILE A 205 10.06 -17.65 -1.53
CA ILE A 205 10.76 -18.79 -2.18
C ILE A 205 11.31 -18.40 -3.57
N THR A 206 10.60 -17.53 -4.29
CA THR A 206 11.00 -17.07 -5.62
C THR A 206 11.88 -15.81 -5.58
N PHE A 207 12.48 -15.48 -4.43
CA PHE A 207 13.30 -14.28 -4.23
C PHE A 207 12.61 -12.98 -4.69
N GLY A 208 11.31 -12.87 -4.46
CA GLY A 208 10.51 -11.70 -4.81
C GLY A 208 9.89 -11.73 -6.20
N ILE A 209 10.22 -12.69 -7.07
CA ILE A 209 9.69 -12.73 -8.44
C ILE A 209 8.17 -12.89 -8.45
N ALA A 210 7.60 -13.75 -7.59
CA ALA A 210 6.14 -13.93 -7.54
C ALA A 210 5.40 -12.66 -7.06
N TYR A 211 6.09 -11.72 -6.39
CA TYR A 211 5.50 -10.45 -5.95
C TYR A 211 4.86 -9.69 -7.12
N LEU A 212 5.47 -9.77 -8.31
CA LEU A 212 5.01 -9.08 -9.52
C LEU A 212 3.54 -9.38 -9.85
N TRP A 213 3.10 -10.63 -9.63
CA TRP A 213 1.71 -11.04 -9.85
C TRP A 213 0.86 -10.97 -8.59
N VAL A 214 1.47 -11.17 -7.42
CA VAL A 214 0.75 -11.15 -6.14
C VAL A 214 0.32 -9.74 -5.76
N ALA A 215 1.15 -8.72 -6.00
CA ALA A 215 0.85 -7.31 -5.71
C ALA A 215 -0.41 -6.77 -6.43
N PRO A 216 -0.55 -6.89 -7.77
CA PRO A 216 -1.76 -6.42 -8.46
C PRO A 216 -2.99 -7.23 -8.04
N TYR A 217 -2.85 -8.54 -7.84
CA TYR A 217 -3.95 -9.41 -7.44
C TYR A 217 -4.49 -9.09 -6.04
N THR A 218 -3.60 -8.95 -5.05
CA THR A 218 -3.95 -8.58 -3.67
C THR A 218 -4.57 -7.20 -3.59
N SER A 219 -3.99 -6.21 -4.27
CA SER A 219 -4.50 -4.83 -4.30
C SER A 219 -5.89 -4.76 -4.95
N ALA A 220 -6.10 -5.45 -6.09
CA ALA A 220 -7.40 -5.54 -6.73
C ALA A 220 -8.44 -6.24 -5.85
N THR A 221 -8.04 -7.28 -5.12
CA THR A 221 -8.92 -7.98 -4.16
C THR A 221 -9.33 -7.07 -2.99
N LYS A 222 -8.42 -6.22 -2.50
CA LYS A 222 -8.73 -5.23 -1.45
C LYS A 222 -9.66 -4.13 -1.97
N ALA A 223 -9.51 -3.71 -3.23
CA ALA A 223 -10.45 -2.79 -3.87
C ALA A 223 -11.85 -3.42 -4.03
N ALA A 224 -11.93 -4.69 -4.46
CA ALA A 224 -13.20 -5.43 -4.52
C ALA A 224 -13.86 -5.57 -3.14
N PHE A 225 -13.06 -5.80 -2.09
CA PHE A 225 -13.56 -5.85 -0.72
C PHE A 225 -14.16 -4.51 -0.26
N TYR A 226 -13.50 -3.39 -0.58
CA TYR A 226 -14.04 -2.07 -0.29
C TYR A 226 -15.38 -1.83 -0.99
N GLU A 227 -15.46 -2.19 -2.27
CA GLU A 227 -16.68 -2.05 -3.07
C GLU A 227 -17.82 -2.94 -2.53
N ASP A 228 -17.52 -4.17 -2.11
CA ASP A 228 -18.49 -5.01 -1.40
C ASP A 228 -18.98 -4.34 -0.10
N LEU A 229 -18.09 -3.73 0.68
CA LEU A 229 -18.51 -3.02 1.89
C LEU A 229 -19.46 -1.87 1.59
N GLN A 230 -19.17 -1.04 0.58
CA GLN A 230 -20.04 0.08 0.20
C GLN A 230 -21.43 -0.38 -0.27
N ASN A 231 -21.49 -1.47 -1.01
CA ASN A 231 -22.76 -2.00 -1.53
C ASN A 231 -23.63 -2.71 -0.47
N ASN A 232 -23.10 -2.94 0.74
CA ASN A 232 -23.79 -3.61 1.84
C ASN A 232 -23.89 -2.71 3.10
N ILE A 233 -23.90 -1.38 2.94
CA ILE A 233 -24.14 -0.40 4.02
C ILE A 233 -25.64 -0.34 4.36
#